data_AF-A0A2K2CTD5-F1
#
_entry.id   AF-A0A2K2CTD5-F1
#
_cell.length_a   1.000
_cell.length_b   1.000
_cell.length_c   1.000
_cell.angle_alpha   90.00
_cell.angle_beta   90.00
_cell.angle_gamma   90.00
#
_symmetry.space_group_name_H-M   'P 1'
#
loop_
_entity.id
_entity.type
_entity.pdbx_description
1 polymer ?
#
loop_
_entity_poly.entity_id
_entity_poly.type
_entity_poly.pdbx_seq_one_letter_code
_entity_poly.pdbx_strand_id
1 'polypeptide(L)'
;MDLAPLLFVKSRRKNRCLRHGIADDNWIRDLPPALSADELGIENYKWCPFCLHAAENALHIFVDCCYARQVWLGIAAWCKVLAFNPSDWAAPTSIRHWWIRFSDRCITLMGRNPSRAASSLFVLTLWSIWKERNNRIFNRLRRPAPCLISVIKADASLWGLVDTSGLGALVSGCDDVP
;
A
#
# COMPACT_ATOMS: atom_id res chain seq x y z
N MET A 1 -12.96 -6.43 -8.51
CA MET A 1 -13.73 -7.67 -8.77
C MET A 1 -14.22 -8.22 -7.45
N ASP A 2 -15.52 -8.51 -7.33
CA ASP A 2 -16.09 -9.17 -6.15
C ASP A 2 -15.58 -10.63 -6.12
N LEU A 3 -14.90 -11.02 -5.03
CA LEU A 3 -14.40 -12.39 -4.85
C LEU A 3 -15.54 -13.33 -4.43
N ALA A 4 -16.64 -12.79 -3.89
CA ALA A 4 -17.72 -13.59 -3.32
C ALA A 4 -18.33 -14.59 -4.32
N PRO A 5 -18.56 -14.27 -5.61
CA PRO A 5 -19.01 -15.23 -6.61
C PRO A 5 -18.03 -16.41 -6.80
N LEU A 6 -16.71 -16.17 -6.84
CA LEU A 6 -15.70 -17.23 -7.00
C LEU A 6 -15.61 -18.12 -5.76
N LEU A 7 -15.67 -17.50 -4.57
CA LEU A 7 -15.67 -18.21 -3.29
C LEU A 7 -16.92 -19.08 -3.13
N PHE A 8 -18.07 -18.59 -3.58
CA PHE A 8 -19.32 -19.35 -3.57
C PHE A 8 -19.30 -20.57 -4.49
N VAL A 9 -18.65 -20.48 -5.66
CA VAL A 9 -18.43 -21.63 -6.55
C VAL A 9 -17.60 -22.73 -5.86
N LYS A 10 -16.74 -22.38 -4.90
CA LYS A 10 -15.93 -23.34 -4.14
C LYS A 10 -16.51 -23.72 -2.77
N SER A 11 -17.62 -23.11 -2.36
CA SER A 11 -18.33 -23.43 -1.12
C SER A 11 -18.80 -24.89 -1.11
N ARG A 12 -18.61 -25.54 0.04
CA ARG A 12 -19.09 -26.90 0.35
C ARG A 12 -20.61 -26.95 0.54
N ARG A 13 -21.26 -25.82 0.85
CA ARG A 13 -22.72 -25.74 1.05
C ARG A 13 -23.40 -25.07 -0.14
N LYS A 14 -23.75 -25.89 -1.14
CA LYS A 14 -24.40 -25.48 -2.40
C LYS A 14 -25.86 -25.04 -2.26
N ASN A 15 -26.50 -25.33 -1.12
CA ASN A 15 -27.94 -25.07 -0.90
C ASN A 15 -28.25 -23.66 -0.37
N ARG A 16 -27.23 -22.85 -0.03
CA ARG A 16 -27.41 -21.43 0.31
C ARG A 16 -27.17 -20.60 -0.94
N CYS A 17 -27.91 -19.53 -1.17
CA CYS A 17 -27.57 -18.57 -2.23
C CYS A 17 -26.49 -17.58 -1.74
N LEU A 18 -25.71 -17.02 -2.68
CA LEU A 18 -24.63 -16.06 -2.40
C LEU A 18 -25.04 -14.95 -1.41
N ARG A 19 -26.23 -14.36 -1.60
CA ARG A 19 -26.80 -13.33 -0.71
C ARG A 19 -26.92 -13.76 0.76
N HIS A 20 -27.24 -15.02 1.03
CA HIS A 20 -27.36 -15.54 2.40
C HIS A 20 -26.00 -15.92 3.00
N GLY A 21 -25.00 -16.22 2.15
CA GLY A 21 -23.64 -16.47 2.61
C GLY A 21 -22.93 -15.19 3.07
N ILE A 22 -23.18 -14.08 2.36
CA ILE A 22 -22.60 -12.78 2.66
C ILE A 22 -23.22 -12.14 3.91
N ALA A 23 -24.47 -12.47 4.24
CA ALA A 23 -25.27 -11.76 5.23
C ALA A 23 -24.71 -11.71 6.66
N ASP A 24 -23.67 -12.47 7.01
CA ASP A 24 -23.05 -12.45 8.35
C ASP A 24 -21.55 -12.83 8.32
N ASP A 25 -20.87 -12.71 7.18
CA ASP A 25 -19.47 -13.17 6.95
C ASP A 25 -19.16 -14.64 7.32
N ASN A 26 -20.19 -15.43 7.62
CA ASN A 26 -20.06 -16.84 7.99
C ASN A 26 -19.71 -17.76 6.80
N TRP A 27 -19.71 -17.24 5.57
CA TRP A 27 -19.36 -17.96 4.36
C TRP A 27 -17.94 -18.54 4.38
N ILE A 28 -17.01 -17.96 5.14
CA ILE A 28 -15.63 -18.44 5.24
C ILE A 28 -15.55 -19.86 5.80
N ARG A 29 -16.52 -20.26 6.63
CA ARG A 29 -16.63 -21.60 7.22
C ARG A 29 -17.09 -22.66 6.22
N ASP A 30 -17.72 -22.22 5.14
CA ASP A 30 -18.21 -23.10 4.07
C ASP A 30 -17.13 -23.35 3.01
N LEU A 31 -15.97 -22.67 3.08
CA LEU A 31 -14.83 -22.95 2.22
C LEU A 31 -14.05 -24.20 2.66
N PRO A 32 -13.42 -24.92 1.72
CA PRO A 32 -12.43 -25.93 2.05
C PRO A 32 -11.33 -25.36 2.97
N PRO A 33 -10.88 -26.13 3.99
CA PRO A 33 -9.83 -25.70 4.92
C PRO A 33 -8.49 -25.32 4.27
N ALA A 34 -8.28 -25.71 3.01
CA ALA A 34 -7.04 -25.50 2.26
C ALA A 34 -7.32 -25.00 0.83
N LEU A 35 -8.32 -24.13 0.67
CA LEU A 35 -8.61 -23.55 -0.64
C LEU A 35 -7.41 -22.71 -1.11
N SER A 36 -6.70 -23.19 -2.13
CA SER A 36 -5.51 -22.50 -2.64
C SER A 36 -5.86 -21.39 -3.61
N ALA A 37 -4.96 -20.42 -3.80
CA ALA A 37 -5.13 -19.36 -4.80
C ALA A 37 -5.32 -19.94 -6.21
N ASP A 38 -4.59 -21.01 -6.54
CA ASP A 38 -4.71 -21.72 -7.82
C ASP A 38 -6.09 -22.35 -7.99
N GLU A 39 -6.66 -22.94 -6.93
CA GLU A 39 -8.01 -23.52 -6.96
C GLU A 39 -9.11 -22.46 -7.15
N LEU A 40 -8.85 -21.21 -6.75
CA LEU A 40 -9.73 -20.06 -6.97
C LEU A 40 -9.57 -19.42 -8.35
N GLY A 41 -8.66 -19.91 -9.20
CA GLY A 41 -8.31 -19.28 -10.46
C GLY A 41 -7.66 -17.90 -10.26
N ILE A 42 -7.14 -17.63 -9.06
CA ILE A 42 -6.32 -16.46 -8.79
C ILE A 42 -4.95 -16.82 -9.34
N GLU A 43 -4.60 -16.29 -10.51
CA GLU A 43 -3.25 -16.41 -11.04
C GLU A 43 -2.26 -16.06 -9.93
N ASN A 44 -1.42 -17.02 -9.55
CA ASN A 44 -0.28 -16.77 -8.69
C ASN A 44 0.63 -15.80 -9.46
N TYR A 45 0.43 -14.50 -9.27
CA TYR A 45 1.30 -13.45 -9.79
C TYR A 45 2.66 -13.61 -9.10
N LYS A 46 3.47 -14.52 -9.63
CA LYS A 46 4.85 -14.70 -9.20
C LYS A 46 5.66 -13.45 -9.49
N TRP A 47 5.21 -12.63 -10.43
CA TRP A 47 5.88 -11.42 -10.89
C TRP A 47 5.22 -10.16 -10.32
N CYS A 48 6.06 -9.21 -9.94
CA CYS A 48 5.61 -7.90 -9.47
C CYS A 48 4.72 -7.21 -10.53
N PRO A 49 3.47 -6.85 -10.20
CA PRO A 49 2.54 -6.23 -11.15
C PRO A 49 2.91 -4.80 -11.55
N PHE A 50 3.93 -4.23 -10.90
CA PHE A 50 4.47 -2.92 -11.22
C PHE A 50 5.54 -2.97 -12.30
N CYS A 51 6.60 -3.73 -12.07
CA CYS A 51 7.75 -3.77 -12.97
C CYS A 51 7.71 -4.95 -13.94
N LEU A 52 7.05 -6.06 -13.60
CA LEU A 52 7.03 -7.32 -14.36
C LEU A 52 8.40 -8.00 -14.57
N HIS A 53 9.44 -7.59 -13.84
CA HIS A 53 10.81 -8.11 -14.01
C HIS A 53 11.35 -8.89 -12.81
N ALA A 54 10.70 -8.82 -11.65
CA ALA A 54 11.15 -9.46 -10.42
C ALA A 54 10.01 -10.19 -9.72
N ALA A 55 10.36 -11.17 -8.90
CA ALA A 55 9.39 -11.91 -8.12
C ALA A 55 8.65 -10.98 -7.14
N GLU A 56 7.33 -11.15 -7.04
CA GLU A 56 6.52 -10.38 -6.11
C GLU A 56 6.83 -10.80 -4.66
N ASN A 57 7.33 -9.86 -3.87
CA ASN A 57 7.43 -9.98 -2.41
C ASN A 57 7.30 -8.59 -1.77
N ALA A 58 7.08 -8.54 -0.46
CA ALA A 58 6.82 -7.27 0.24
C ALA A 58 7.94 -6.24 0.07
N LEU A 59 9.21 -6.65 0.21
CA LEU A 59 10.36 -5.76 0.03
C LEU A 59 10.41 -5.21 -1.40
N HIS A 60 10.20 -6.08 -2.39
CA HIS A 60 10.18 -5.63 -3.76
C HIS A 60 9.02 -4.65 -4.03
N ILE A 61 7.79 -4.97 -3.63
CA ILE A 61 6.60 -4.12 -3.87
C ILE A 61 6.77 -2.72 -3.27
N PHE A 62 7.31 -2.63 -2.04
CA PHE A 62 7.33 -1.37 -1.29
C PHE A 62 8.65 -0.63 -1.35
N VAL A 63 9.77 -1.30 -1.63
CA VAL A 63 11.12 -0.75 -1.50
C VAL A 63 11.89 -0.82 -2.83
N ASP A 64 12.06 -2.01 -3.40
CA ASP A 64 13.02 -2.21 -4.50
C ASP A 64 12.43 -1.94 -5.89
N CYS A 65 11.11 -2.07 -6.05
CA CYS A 65 10.47 -1.89 -7.33
C CYS A 65 10.69 -0.48 -7.88
N CYS A 66 11.06 -0.36 -9.15
CA CYS A 66 11.27 0.92 -9.83
C CYS A 66 10.06 1.85 -9.73
N TYR A 67 8.83 1.29 -9.81
CA TYR A 67 7.60 2.07 -9.63
C TYR A 67 7.47 2.60 -8.20
N ALA A 68 7.71 1.77 -7.19
CA ALA A 68 7.65 2.19 -5.79
C ALA A 68 8.73 3.25 -5.50
N ARG A 69 9.96 3.07 -5.98
CA ARG A 69 11.04 4.05 -5.85
C ARG A 69 10.66 5.40 -6.47
N GLN A 70 9.99 5.43 -7.62
CA GLN A 70 9.48 6.68 -8.21
C GLN A 70 8.46 7.38 -7.30
N VAL A 71 7.52 6.62 -6.71
CA VAL A 71 6.55 7.16 -5.76
C VAL A 71 7.26 7.79 -4.56
N TRP A 72 8.17 7.04 -3.93
CA TRP A 72 8.92 7.52 -2.76
C TRP A 72 9.81 8.73 -3.06
N LEU A 73 10.47 8.76 -4.22
CA LEU A 73 11.21 9.94 -4.67
C LEU A 73 10.30 11.17 -4.79
N GLY A 74 9.10 11.00 -5.37
CA GLY A 74 8.11 12.06 -5.46
C GLY A 74 7.61 12.55 -4.09
N ILE A 75 7.37 11.62 -3.16
CA ILE A 75 6.99 11.96 -1.78
C ILE A 75 8.13 12.70 -1.06
N ALA A 76 9.36 12.22 -1.17
CA ALA A 76 10.53 12.86 -0.57
C ALA A 76 10.77 14.27 -1.11
N ALA A 77 10.62 14.45 -2.43
CA ALA A 77 10.74 15.75 -3.09
C ALA A 77 9.63 16.71 -2.62
N TRP A 78 8.41 16.20 -2.49
CA TRP A 78 7.27 16.98 -2.01
C TRP A 78 7.46 17.45 -0.58
N CYS A 79 7.61 16.55 0.40
CA CYS A 79 7.66 16.93 1.82
C CYS A 79 9.03 17.41 2.30
N LYS A 80 10.06 17.37 1.44
CA LYS A 80 11.45 17.77 1.73
C LYS A 80 12.07 16.99 2.91
N VAL A 81 11.63 15.76 3.15
CA VAL A 81 12.17 14.87 4.19
C VAL A 81 13.05 13.79 3.56
N LEU A 82 14.37 13.89 3.79
CA LEU A 82 15.37 12.96 3.23
C LEU A 82 15.16 11.50 3.64
N ALA A 83 14.50 11.22 4.78
CA ALA A 83 14.23 9.86 5.21
C ALA A 83 13.36 9.07 4.20
N PHE A 84 12.57 9.74 3.37
CA PHE A 84 11.79 9.10 2.30
C PHE A 84 12.58 8.86 1.02
N ASN A 85 13.79 9.40 0.87
CA ASN A 85 14.57 9.26 -0.36
C ASN A 85 15.12 7.82 -0.48
N PRO A 86 14.77 7.06 -1.53
CA PRO A 86 15.27 5.69 -1.71
C PRO A 86 16.78 5.55 -1.90
N SER A 87 17.49 6.63 -2.22
CA SER A 87 18.97 6.64 -2.30
C SER A 87 19.63 6.57 -0.91
N ASP A 88 18.88 6.94 0.12
CA ASP A 88 19.34 6.99 1.51
C ASP A 88 19.04 5.70 2.29
N TRP A 89 18.34 4.75 1.67
CA TRP A 89 17.96 3.50 2.29
C TRP A 89 19.06 2.46 2.11
N ALA A 90 19.61 1.98 3.22
CA ALA A 90 20.37 0.75 3.20
C ALA A 90 19.40 -0.45 3.10
N ALA A 91 19.82 -1.48 2.37
CA ALA A 91 19.00 -2.65 2.03
C ALA A 91 18.31 -3.25 3.27
N PRO A 92 16.98 -3.07 3.40
CA PRO A 92 16.26 -3.59 4.56
C PRO A 92 16.03 -5.10 4.42
N THR A 93 16.23 -5.83 5.52
CA THR A 93 15.97 -7.28 5.58
C THR A 93 14.49 -7.65 5.72
N SER A 94 13.65 -6.69 6.11
CA SER A 94 12.19 -6.83 6.19
C SER A 94 11.52 -5.46 6.24
N ILE A 95 10.21 -5.40 5.96
CA ILE A 95 9.41 -4.16 6.10
C ILE A 95 9.46 -3.64 7.55
N ARG A 96 9.45 -4.53 8.55
CA ARG A 96 9.60 -4.14 9.96
C ARG A 96 10.94 -3.48 10.23
N HIS A 97 12.03 -4.07 9.73
CA HIS A 97 13.37 -3.50 9.89
C HIS A 97 13.47 -2.13 9.21
N TRP A 98 12.89 -2.00 8.01
CA TRP A 98 12.82 -0.71 7.31
C TRP A 98 12.05 0.34 8.11
N TRP A 99 10.88 0.00 8.65
CA TRP A 99 10.07 0.89 9.49
C TRP A 99 10.83 1.41 10.71
N ILE A 100 11.50 0.52 11.46
CA ILE A 100 12.27 0.92 12.65
C ILE A 100 13.36 1.92 12.25
N ARG A 101 14.12 1.63 11.21
CA ARG A 101 15.18 2.52 10.72
C ARG A 101 14.64 3.85 10.21
N PHE A 102 13.51 3.83 9.51
CA PHE A 102 12.84 5.03 9.04
C PHE A 102 12.41 5.92 10.22
N SER A 103 11.77 5.32 11.23
CA SER A 103 11.33 6.01 12.45
C SER A 103 12.51 6.63 13.20
N ASP A 104 13.57 5.87 13.45
CA ASP A 104 14.76 6.35 14.14
C ASP A 104 15.43 7.51 13.38
N ARG A 105 15.50 7.40 12.05
CA ARG A 105 16.03 8.47 11.18
C ARG A 105 15.16 9.73 11.24
N CYS A 106 13.83 9.59 11.22
CA CYS A 106 12.94 10.74 11.35
C CYS A 106 13.09 11.39 12.73
N ILE A 107 13.14 10.62 13.81
CA ILE A 107 13.37 11.17 15.16
C ILE A 107 14.70 11.94 15.20
N THR A 108 15.75 11.41 14.57
CA THR A 108 17.08 12.05 14.51
C THR A 108 17.07 13.35 13.68
N LEU A 109 16.39 13.38 12.54
CA LEU A 109 16.42 14.51 11.60
C LEU A 109 15.49 15.67 12.00
N MET A 110 14.34 15.37 12.61
CA MET A 110 13.27 16.35 12.84
C MET A 110 12.70 16.33 14.26
N GLY A 111 13.18 15.44 15.13
CA GLY A 111 12.68 15.29 16.51
C GLY A 111 11.42 14.43 16.62
N ARG A 112 11.05 14.09 17.85
CA ARG A 112 10.02 13.07 18.16
C ARG A 112 8.58 13.46 17.81
N ASN A 113 8.25 14.75 17.85
CA ASN A 113 6.89 15.20 17.54
C ASN A 113 6.68 15.28 16.02
N PRO A 114 7.56 15.93 15.23
CA PRO A 114 7.43 15.96 13.77
C PRO A 114 7.59 14.59 13.11
N SER A 115 8.32 13.64 13.73
CA SER A 115 8.45 12.29 13.21
C SER A 115 7.13 11.49 13.18
N ARG A 116 6.10 11.93 13.94
CA ARG A 116 4.77 11.31 13.89
C ARG A 116 4.06 11.60 12.57
N ALA A 117 4.14 12.84 12.07
CA ALA A 117 3.63 13.22 10.77
C ALA A 117 4.29 12.40 9.64
N ALA A 118 5.62 12.26 9.69
CA ALA A 118 6.37 11.44 8.73
C ALA A 118 5.97 9.95 8.82
N SER A 119 5.74 9.44 10.02
CA SER A 119 5.24 8.08 10.26
C SER A 119 3.85 7.86 9.65
N SER A 120 2.94 8.82 9.81
CA SER A 120 1.60 8.78 9.20
C SER A 120 1.67 8.78 7.68
N LEU A 121 2.49 9.67 7.10
CA LEU A 121 2.69 9.75 5.64
C LEU A 121 3.34 8.48 5.08
N PHE A 122 4.26 7.86 5.82
CA PHE A 122 4.87 6.59 5.46
C PHE A 122 3.81 5.48 5.35
N VAL A 123 2.96 5.33 6.38
CA VAL A 123 1.88 4.33 6.38
C VAL A 123 0.87 4.60 5.26
N LEU A 124 0.49 5.86 5.04
CA LEU A 124 -0.40 6.25 3.96
C LEU A 124 0.19 5.91 2.57
N THR A 125 1.48 6.13 2.39
CA THR A 125 2.18 5.81 1.13
C THR A 125 2.21 4.30 0.90
N LEU A 126 2.53 3.50 1.94
CA LEU A 126 2.46 2.03 1.85
C LEU A 126 1.05 1.56 1.48
N TRP A 127 0.04 2.10 2.16
CA TRP A 127 -1.36 1.77 1.88
C TRP A 127 -1.75 2.10 0.44
N SER A 128 -1.32 3.26 -0.07
CA SER A 128 -1.63 3.70 -1.42
C SER A 128 -0.93 2.84 -2.49
N ILE A 129 0.33 2.46 -2.26
CA ILE A 129 1.05 1.50 -3.11
C ILE A 129 0.32 0.15 -3.13
N TRP A 130 -0.10 -0.34 -1.96
CA TRP A 130 -0.86 -1.60 -1.86
C TRP A 130 -2.21 -1.53 -2.59
N LYS A 131 -2.97 -0.44 -2.42
CA LYS A 131 -4.20 -0.19 -3.18
C LYS A 131 -3.96 -0.19 -4.69
N GLU A 132 -2.88 0.45 -5.16
CA GLU A 132 -2.52 0.46 -6.58
C GLU A 132 -2.14 -0.94 -7.09
N ARG A 133 -1.37 -1.72 -6.32
CA ARG A 133 -1.08 -3.13 -6.63
C ARG A 133 -2.36 -3.92 -6.84
N ASN A 134 -3.32 -3.77 -5.94
CA ASN A 134 -4.62 -4.44 -6.03
C ASN A 134 -5.43 -3.95 -7.24
N ASN A 135 -5.41 -2.66 -7.55
CA ASN A 135 -6.07 -2.13 -8.75
C ASN A 135 -5.50 -2.72 -10.05
N ARG A 136 -4.18 -2.91 -10.13
CA ARG A 136 -3.53 -3.49 -11.30
C ARG A 136 -3.92 -4.94 -11.55
N ILE A 137 -4.09 -5.70 -10.48
CA ILE A 137 -4.45 -7.11 -10.54
C ILE A 137 -5.96 -7.30 -10.72
N PHE A 138 -6.78 -6.68 -9.87
CA PHE A 138 -8.20 -6.97 -9.80
C PHE A 138 -9.08 -6.10 -10.70
N ASN A 139 -8.58 -4.92 -11.09
CA ASN A 139 -9.34 -3.96 -11.89
C ASN A 139 -8.66 -3.64 -13.24
N ARG A 140 -7.47 -4.20 -13.50
CA ARG A 140 -6.64 -3.93 -14.69
C ARG A 140 -6.36 -2.43 -14.91
N LEU A 141 -6.43 -1.64 -13.84
CA LEU A 141 -6.13 -0.21 -13.87
C LEU A 141 -4.66 0.00 -13.52
N ARG A 142 -3.94 0.71 -14.38
CA ARG A 142 -2.51 1.02 -14.20
C ARG A 142 -2.32 2.52 -14.19
N ARG A 143 -2.12 3.09 -13.00
CA ARG A 143 -1.80 4.52 -12.88
C ARG A 143 -0.29 4.72 -12.98
N PRO A 144 0.18 5.76 -13.70
CA PRO A 144 1.56 6.23 -13.58
C PRO A 144 1.88 6.68 -12.16
N ALA A 145 3.16 6.60 -11.76
CA ALA A 145 3.60 7.00 -10.41
C ALA A 145 3.22 8.45 -10.05
N PRO A 146 3.33 9.45 -10.96
CA PRO A 146 2.87 10.81 -10.68
C PRO A 146 1.40 10.89 -10.28
N CYS A 147 0.52 10.13 -10.95
CA CYS A 147 -0.91 10.11 -10.61
C CYS A 147 -1.16 9.51 -9.22
N LEU A 148 -0.42 8.46 -8.83
CA LEU A 148 -0.51 7.91 -7.48
C LEU A 148 0.02 8.88 -6.41
N ILE A 149 1.09 9.61 -6.72
CA ILE A 149 1.62 10.67 -5.86
C ILE A 149 0.55 11.74 -5.62
N SER A 150 -0.14 12.21 -6.68
CA SER A 150 -1.24 13.18 -6.53
C SER A 150 -2.36 12.65 -5.62
N VAL A 151 -2.72 11.36 -5.72
CA VAL A 151 -3.71 10.74 -4.82
C VAL A 151 -3.20 10.74 -3.37
N ILE A 152 -1.93 10.39 -3.14
CA ILE A 152 -1.34 10.41 -1.78
C ILE A 152 -1.34 11.83 -1.22
N LYS A 153 -0.96 12.84 -2.02
CA LYS A 153 -0.99 14.26 -1.64
C LYS A 153 -2.40 14.67 -1.20
N ALA A 154 -3.41 14.36 -2.01
CA ALA A 154 -4.80 14.67 -1.71
C ALA A 154 -5.31 13.96 -0.44
N ASP A 155 -5.06 12.65 -0.30
CA ASP A 155 -5.42 11.88 0.89
C ASP A 155 -4.73 12.46 2.15
N ALA A 156 -3.44 12.82 2.06
CA ALA A 156 -2.67 13.37 3.16
C ALA A 156 -3.18 14.75 3.60
N SER A 157 -3.54 15.63 2.65
CA SER A 157 -4.14 16.93 2.95
C SER A 157 -5.49 16.78 3.64
N LEU A 158 -6.34 15.83 3.18
CA LEU A 158 -7.62 15.54 3.82
C LEU A 158 -7.42 15.03 5.25
N TRP A 159 -6.45 14.14 5.46
CA TRP A 159 -6.16 13.60 6.80
C TRP A 159 -5.56 14.68 7.70
N GLY A 160 -4.76 15.58 7.16
CA GLY A 160 -4.19 16.72 7.88
C GLY A 160 -5.23 17.67 8.50
N LEU A 161 -6.46 17.68 8.01
CA LEU A 161 -7.58 18.47 8.58
C LEU A 161 -8.13 17.88 9.88
N VAL A 162 -7.95 16.57 10.11
CA VAL A 162 -8.52 15.84 11.25
C VAL A 162 -7.45 15.18 12.13
N ASP A 163 -6.20 15.17 11.67
CA ASP A 163 -5.11 14.45 12.31
C ASP A 163 -4.37 15.28 13.37
N THR A 164 -4.03 14.62 14.48
CA THR A 164 -3.25 15.20 15.59
C THR A 164 -1.75 14.87 15.49
N SER A 165 -1.33 14.04 14.53
CA SER A 165 0.07 13.64 14.34
C SER A 165 0.94 14.76 13.73
N GLY A 166 0.33 15.87 13.31
CA GLY A 166 1.01 17.00 12.67
C GLY A 166 1.15 16.85 11.16
N LEU A 167 0.44 15.90 10.54
CA LEU A 167 0.51 15.65 9.10
C LEU A 167 0.16 16.89 8.28
N GLY A 168 -0.86 17.66 8.69
CA GLY A 168 -1.25 18.91 8.02
C GLY A 168 -0.10 19.91 7.88
N ALA A 169 0.71 20.09 8.94
CA ALA A 169 1.86 20.98 8.92
C ALA A 169 3.01 20.47 8.03
N LEU A 170 3.18 19.14 7.93
CA LEU A 170 4.19 18.53 7.07
C LEU A 170 3.85 18.71 5.58
N VAL A 171 2.57 18.70 5.23
CA VAL A 171 2.11 18.69 3.83
C VAL A 171 1.73 20.07 3.29
N SER A 172 1.38 21.03 4.16
CA SER A 172 0.91 22.37 3.76
C SER A 172 1.97 23.31 3.22
N GLY A 173 3.26 23.08 3.51
CA GLY A 173 4.36 23.94 3.04
C GLY A 173 4.85 23.67 1.62
N CYS A 174 4.16 22.79 0.88
CA CYS A 174 4.68 22.17 -0.33
C CYS A 174 3.69 22.18 -1.50
N ASP A 175 2.79 23.18 -1.53
CA ASP A 175 1.96 23.44 -2.71
C ASP A 175 2.87 23.63 -3.93
N ASP A 176 2.61 22.83 -4.97
CA ASP A 176 3.33 22.92 -6.23
C ASP A 176 3.04 24.32 -6.83
N VAL A 177 4.05 25.20 -6.83
CA VAL A 177 4.02 26.39 -7.70
C VAL A 177 3.91 25.87 -9.14
N PRO A 178 2.95 26.35 -9.94
CA PRO A 178 2.70 25.84 -11.29
C PRO A 178 3.94 25.90 -12.20
#